data_AF-X0WD94-F1
#
_entry.id   AF-X0WD94-F1
#
_cell.length_a   1.000
_cell.length_b   1.000
_cell.length_c   1.000
_cell.angle_alpha   90.00
_cell.angle_beta   90.00
_cell.angle_gamma   90.00
#
_symmetry.space_group_name_H-M   'P 1'
#
loop_
_entity.id
_entity.type
_entity.pdbx_description
1 polymer ?
#
loop_
_entity_poly.entity_id
_entity_poly.type
_entity_poly.pdbx_seq_one_letter_code
_entity_poly.pdbx_strand_id
1 'polypeptide(L)'
;MLSDAGKISHKKYKKRDPEGYKERQAKGFRKFHKEHPNFASENAKRIHKMIPDLGSRCFKGRLKNSPWKFMGISFPSITERDVAKLRFEILGIVPINNVNCHIMIKNKEFDFEQFGFIQEHHPYMQPLYKTIPQEEYYRQRREILDSNGYKKSPLIITENRKEATKLYEWLKQKLGVVS
;
A
#
# COMPACT_ATOMS: atom_id res chain seq x y z
N MET A 1 32.88 8.30 -0.55
CA MET A 1 32.62 7.97 0.87
C MET A 1 33.28 9.03 1.75
N LEU A 2 32.65 9.45 2.86
CA LEU A 2 33.30 10.38 3.80
C LEU A 2 34.42 9.65 4.56
N SER A 3 35.58 10.31 4.71
CA SER A 3 36.64 9.85 5.60
C SER A 3 36.15 9.76 7.05
N ASP A 4 36.82 8.99 7.89
CA ASP A 4 36.42 8.84 9.29
C ASP A 4 36.47 10.17 10.06
N ALA A 5 37.42 11.04 9.73
CA ALA A 5 37.44 12.43 10.20
C ALA A 5 36.19 13.21 9.75
N GLY A 6 35.74 13.02 8.51
CA GLY A 6 34.50 13.60 7.99
C GLY A 6 33.25 13.10 8.74
N LYS A 7 33.17 11.80 9.06
CA LYS A 7 32.07 11.22 9.85
C LYS A 7 32.02 11.79 11.27
N ILE A 8 33.17 11.98 11.91
CA ILE A 8 33.27 12.54 13.27
C ILE A 8 32.87 14.01 13.27
N SER A 9 33.38 14.80 12.33
CA SER A 9 33.03 16.22 12.17
C SER A 9 31.52 16.41 11.93
N HIS A 10 30.93 15.56 11.09
CA HIS A 10 29.51 15.57 10.79
C HIS A 10 28.64 15.28 12.03
N LYS A 11 29.01 14.28 12.83
CA LYS A 11 28.32 13.97 14.10
C LYS A 11 28.44 15.12 15.12
N LYS A 12 29.61 15.78 15.21
CA LYS A 12 29.82 16.93 16.10
C LYS A 12 28.98 18.13 15.69
N TYR A 13 28.91 18.43 14.38
CA TYR A 13 28.11 19.56 13.88
C TYR A 13 26.61 19.38 14.19
N LYS A 14 26.05 18.19 13.94
CA LYS A 14 24.64 17.88 14.27
C LYS A 14 24.29 18.07 15.75
N LYS A 15 25.23 17.77 16.67
CA LYS A 15 25.03 17.95 18.11
C LYS A 15 25.19 19.41 18.57
N ARG A 16 26.14 20.12 17.97
CA ARG A 16 26.46 21.51 18.33
C ARG A 16 25.41 22.50 17.85
N ASP A 17 24.85 22.27 16.67
CA ASP A 17 23.86 23.15 16.03
C ASP A 17 22.84 22.32 15.24
N PRO A 18 21.81 21.78 15.91
CA PRO A 18 20.83 20.90 15.27
C PRO A 18 19.96 21.63 14.25
N GLU A 19 19.62 22.91 14.48
CA GLU A 19 18.77 23.68 13.57
C GLU A 19 19.55 24.15 12.33
N GLY A 20 20.76 24.71 12.49
CA GLY A 20 21.61 25.04 11.33
C GLY A 20 22.03 23.81 10.53
N TYR A 21 22.18 22.65 11.19
CA TYR A 21 22.37 21.37 10.51
C TYR A 21 21.15 20.99 9.65
N LYS A 22 19.93 21.09 10.19
CA LYS A 22 18.68 20.85 9.44
C LYS A 22 18.54 21.80 8.25
N GLU A 23 18.83 23.09 8.45
CA GLU A 23 18.75 24.09 7.40
C GLU A 23 19.77 23.83 6.28
N ARG A 24 21.02 23.48 6.64
CA ARG A 24 22.06 23.11 5.67
C ARG A 24 21.67 21.86 4.87
N GLN A 25 21.11 20.85 5.53
CA GLN A 25 20.55 19.66 4.88
C GLN A 25 19.43 20.04 3.91
N ALA A 26 18.47 20.86 4.35
CA ALA A 26 17.37 21.32 3.50
C ALA A 26 17.85 22.15 2.31
N LYS A 27 18.87 23.00 2.48
CA LYS A 27 19.47 23.80 1.40
C LYS A 27 20.22 22.92 0.40
N GLY A 28 20.99 21.95 0.88
CA GLY A 28 21.65 20.94 0.04
C GLY A 28 20.65 20.11 -0.76
N PHE A 29 19.59 19.64 -0.09
CA PHE A 29 18.51 18.88 -0.74
C PHE A 29 17.79 19.71 -1.80
N ARG A 30 17.45 20.99 -1.51
CA ARG A 30 16.84 21.90 -2.49
C ARG A 30 17.72 22.13 -3.71
N LYS A 31 19.02 22.36 -3.52
CA LYS A 31 19.98 22.52 -4.63
C LYS A 31 20.07 21.24 -5.47
N PHE A 32 20.22 20.10 -4.81
CA PHE A 32 20.28 18.79 -5.46
C PHE A 32 19.01 18.49 -6.25
N HIS A 33 17.83 18.75 -5.69
CA HIS A 33 16.54 18.53 -6.38
C HIS A 33 16.35 19.48 -7.58
N LYS A 34 16.95 20.67 -7.54
CA LYS A 34 16.96 21.60 -8.68
C LYS A 34 17.87 21.10 -9.81
N GLU A 35 19.03 20.54 -9.47
CA GLU A 35 20.00 19.99 -10.43
C GLU A 35 19.58 18.62 -10.97
N HIS A 36 18.84 17.84 -10.18
CA HIS A 36 18.41 16.49 -10.51
C HIS A 36 16.91 16.28 -10.17
N PRO A 37 16.00 16.94 -10.91
CA PRO A 37 14.56 16.92 -10.61
C PRO A 37 13.94 15.51 -10.67
N ASN A 38 14.54 14.61 -11.47
CA ASN A 38 14.06 13.24 -11.64
C ASN A 38 14.81 12.21 -10.78
N PHE A 39 15.76 12.62 -9.94
CA PHE A 39 16.61 11.66 -9.21
C PHE A 39 15.81 10.67 -8.37
N ALA A 40 14.76 11.14 -7.69
CA ALA A 40 13.92 10.27 -6.86
C ALA A 40 13.21 9.21 -7.69
N SER A 41 12.65 9.58 -8.86
CA SER A 41 11.92 8.64 -9.72
C SER A 41 12.87 7.68 -10.45
N GLU A 42 14.01 8.17 -10.93
CA GLU A 42 15.05 7.35 -11.56
C GLU A 42 15.68 6.36 -10.58
N ASN A 43 16.00 6.83 -9.37
CA ASN A 43 16.57 5.97 -8.34
C ASN A 43 15.53 4.95 -7.84
N ALA A 44 14.25 5.33 -7.72
CA ALA A 44 13.18 4.38 -7.43
C ALA A 44 13.09 3.29 -8.50
N LYS A 45 13.10 3.65 -9.80
CA LYS A 45 13.13 2.69 -10.91
C LYS A 45 14.34 1.76 -10.82
N ARG A 46 15.52 2.31 -10.54
CA ARG A 46 16.77 1.53 -10.40
C ARG A 46 16.70 0.56 -9.23
N ILE A 47 16.23 1.00 -8.07
CA ILE A 47 16.06 0.15 -6.88
C ILE A 47 15.04 -0.95 -7.17
N HIS A 48 13.91 -0.64 -7.81
CA HIS A 48 12.91 -1.65 -8.19
C HIS A 48 13.47 -2.69 -9.16
N LYS A 49 14.39 -2.30 -10.06
CA LYS A 49 15.09 -3.25 -10.94
C LYS A 49 16.08 -4.14 -10.17
N MET A 50 16.78 -3.57 -9.19
CA MET A 50 17.75 -4.31 -8.37
C MET A 50 17.07 -5.22 -7.32
N ILE A 51 15.89 -4.83 -6.83
CA ILE A 51 15.14 -5.52 -5.78
C ILE A 51 13.68 -5.67 -6.26
N PRO A 52 13.40 -6.65 -7.14
CA PRO A 52 12.08 -6.81 -7.77
C PRO A 52 10.94 -7.06 -6.77
N ASP A 53 11.28 -7.61 -5.61
CA ASP A 53 10.36 -7.96 -4.50
C ASP A 53 10.26 -6.87 -3.42
N LEU A 54 10.86 -5.68 -3.62
CA LEU A 54 10.88 -4.61 -2.62
C LEU A 54 9.47 -4.25 -2.12
N GLY A 55 8.48 -4.19 -3.02
CA GLY A 55 7.09 -3.94 -2.66
C GLY A 55 6.55 -4.95 -1.65
N SER A 56 6.80 -6.24 -1.88
CA SER A 56 6.42 -7.32 -0.96
C SER A 56 7.15 -7.21 0.37
N ARG A 57 8.46 -6.88 0.37
CA ARG A 57 9.24 -6.69 1.60
C ARG A 57 8.72 -5.53 2.45
N CYS A 58 8.47 -4.39 1.82
CA CYS A 58 7.92 -3.21 2.48
C CYS A 58 6.53 -3.51 3.05
N PHE A 59 5.70 -4.25 2.31
CA PHE A 59 4.39 -4.67 2.80
C PHE A 59 4.49 -5.61 4.01
N LYS A 60 5.29 -6.67 3.93
CA LYS A 60 5.54 -7.58 5.07
C LYS A 60 6.07 -6.84 6.29
N GLY A 61 6.95 -5.85 6.08
CA GLY A 61 7.44 -4.97 7.14
C GLY A 61 6.33 -4.12 7.78
N ARG A 62 5.41 -3.57 6.98
CA ARG A 62 4.23 -2.85 7.49
C ARG A 62 3.31 -3.77 8.28
N LEU A 63 3.03 -4.97 7.78
CA LEU A 63 2.19 -5.94 8.48
C LEU A 63 2.80 -6.38 9.82
N LYS A 64 4.11 -6.68 9.84
CA LYS A 64 4.80 -7.17 11.05
C LYS A 64 4.64 -6.23 12.23
N ASN A 65 4.65 -4.92 11.98
CA ASN A 65 4.59 -3.89 13.01
C ASN A 65 3.19 -3.26 13.13
N SER A 66 2.19 -3.78 12.42
CA SER A 66 0.87 -3.17 12.43
C SER A 66 0.14 -3.42 13.76
N PRO A 67 -0.43 -2.38 14.39
CA PRO A 67 -1.34 -2.55 15.51
C PRO A 67 -2.75 -2.97 15.08
N TRP A 68 -3.05 -2.91 13.78
CA TRP A 68 -4.39 -3.18 13.24
C TRP A 68 -4.55 -4.67 12.99
N LYS A 69 -5.04 -5.39 14.01
CA LYS A 69 -5.24 -6.83 13.92
C LYS A 69 -6.71 -7.20 14.00
N PHE A 70 -7.11 -8.25 13.27
CA PHE A 70 -8.42 -8.85 13.35
C PHE A 70 -8.33 -10.35 13.02
N MET A 71 -8.88 -11.20 13.89
CA MET A 71 -8.85 -12.68 13.75
C MET A 71 -7.45 -13.24 13.45
N GLY A 72 -6.41 -12.71 14.10
CA GLY A 72 -5.02 -13.15 13.90
C GLY A 72 -4.32 -12.58 12.67
N ILE A 73 -5.04 -11.87 11.78
CA ILE A 73 -4.48 -11.20 10.61
C ILE A 73 -4.12 -9.75 10.94
N SER A 74 -2.96 -9.29 10.46
CA SER A 74 -2.52 -7.90 10.57
C SER A 74 -2.83 -7.16 9.27
N PHE A 75 -3.29 -5.92 9.36
CA PHE A 75 -3.68 -5.07 8.25
C PHE A 75 -2.80 -3.83 8.19
N PRO A 76 -2.44 -3.30 7.02
CA PRO A 76 -1.60 -2.11 6.91
C PRO A 76 -2.32 -0.83 7.37
N SER A 77 -3.66 -0.82 7.45
CA SER A 77 -4.47 0.33 7.85
C SER A 77 -5.64 -0.06 8.75
N ILE A 78 -6.10 0.90 9.58
CA ILE A 78 -7.30 0.76 10.40
C ILE A 78 -8.56 0.56 9.54
N THR A 79 -8.60 1.21 8.38
CA THR A 79 -9.69 1.16 7.42
C THR A 79 -9.83 -0.21 6.77
N GLU A 80 -8.73 -0.82 6.32
CA GLU A 80 -8.78 -2.18 5.76
C GLU A 80 -9.18 -3.21 6.81
N ARG A 81 -8.68 -3.08 8.05
CA ARG A 81 -9.13 -3.91 9.17
C ARG A 81 -10.64 -3.79 9.37
N ASP A 82 -11.18 -2.56 9.33
CA ASP A 82 -12.62 -2.34 9.52
C ASP A 82 -13.47 -2.87 8.39
N VAL A 83 -12.97 -2.83 7.16
CA VAL A 83 -13.62 -3.50 6.03
C VAL A 83 -13.58 -5.02 6.19
N ALA A 84 -12.47 -5.60 6.66
CA ALA A 84 -12.40 -7.02 6.97
C ALA A 84 -13.38 -7.44 8.08
N LYS A 85 -13.54 -6.61 9.13
CA LYS A 85 -14.56 -6.81 10.17
C LYS A 85 -15.97 -6.78 9.60
N LEU A 86 -16.29 -5.76 8.83
CA LEU A 86 -17.60 -5.60 8.19
C LEU A 86 -17.93 -6.79 7.29
N ARG A 87 -16.93 -7.28 6.56
CA ARG A 87 -17.05 -8.47 5.72
C ARG A 87 -17.39 -9.72 6.54
N PHE A 88 -16.74 -9.92 7.67
CA PHE A 88 -17.08 -11.01 8.59
C PHE A 88 -18.49 -10.84 9.19
N GLU A 89 -18.84 -9.64 9.65
CA GLU A 89 -20.15 -9.34 10.25
C GLU A 89 -21.31 -9.59 9.29
N ILE A 90 -21.16 -9.22 8.01
CA ILE A 90 -22.25 -9.32 7.02
C ILE A 90 -22.26 -10.69 6.32
N LEU A 91 -21.09 -11.20 5.94
CA LEU A 91 -20.96 -12.40 5.09
C LEU A 91 -20.47 -13.65 5.84
N GLY A 92 -20.06 -13.52 7.11
CA GLY A 92 -19.51 -14.62 7.90
C GLY A 92 -18.12 -15.09 7.46
N ILE A 93 -17.43 -14.33 6.61
CA ILE A 93 -16.15 -14.76 6.03
C ILE A 93 -14.99 -14.39 6.96
N VAL A 94 -14.30 -15.42 7.46
CA VAL A 94 -13.06 -15.27 8.24
C VAL A 94 -11.90 -14.88 7.32
N PRO A 95 -11.13 -13.82 7.64
CA PRO A 95 -9.98 -13.43 6.82
C PRO A 95 -8.83 -14.43 6.97
N ILE A 96 -8.28 -14.87 5.85
CA ILE A 96 -7.13 -15.77 5.75
C ILE A 96 -6.13 -15.17 4.75
N ASN A 97 -4.92 -14.87 5.23
CA ASN A 97 -3.84 -14.29 4.42
C ASN A 97 -3.50 -15.15 3.19
N ASN A 98 -3.35 -14.51 2.04
CA ASN A 98 -3.07 -15.11 0.73
C ASN A 98 -4.15 -16.09 0.23
N VAL A 99 -5.31 -16.18 0.90
CA VAL A 99 -6.43 -17.01 0.46
C VAL A 99 -7.62 -16.13 0.09
N ASN A 100 -8.06 -15.27 1.00
CA ASN A 100 -9.21 -14.39 0.78
C ASN A 100 -8.96 -12.95 1.30
N CYS A 101 -7.76 -12.69 1.78
CA CYS A 101 -7.29 -11.43 2.33
C CYS A 101 -5.79 -11.26 2.01
N HIS A 102 -5.35 -10.05 1.68
CA HIS A 102 -3.95 -9.74 1.31
C HIS A 102 -3.40 -10.72 0.26
N ILE A 103 -4.12 -10.86 -0.85
CA ILE A 103 -3.75 -11.78 -1.93
C ILE A 103 -2.54 -11.21 -2.66
N MET A 104 -1.50 -12.02 -2.81
CA MET A 104 -0.32 -11.65 -3.57
C MET A 104 -0.43 -12.19 -5.00
N ILE A 105 -0.54 -11.29 -5.97
CA ILE A 105 -0.49 -11.61 -7.40
C ILE A 105 0.80 -10.99 -7.95
N LYS A 106 1.78 -11.85 -8.29
CA LYS A 106 3.18 -11.47 -8.52
C LYS A 106 3.75 -10.72 -7.30
N ASN A 107 4.14 -9.45 -7.47
CA ASN A 107 4.69 -8.59 -6.43
C ASN A 107 3.71 -7.49 -5.99
N LYS A 108 2.41 -7.66 -6.30
CA LYS A 108 1.34 -6.73 -5.97
C LYS A 108 0.34 -7.41 -5.07
N GLU A 109 -0.08 -6.67 -4.05
CA GLU A 109 -1.06 -7.11 -3.07
C GLU A 109 -2.43 -6.55 -3.44
N PHE A 110 -3.47 -7.38 -3.30
CA PHE A 110 -4.88 -7.04 -3.40
C PHE A 110 -5.58 -7.36 -2.07
N ASP A 111 -6.53 -6.52 -1.64
CA ASP A 111 -7.00 -6.56 -0.25
C ASP A 111 -7.85 -7.80 0.05
N PHE A 112 -8.80 -8.16 -0.81
CA PHE A 112 -9.71 -9.29 -0.60
C PHE A 112 -10.07 -10.06 -1.87
N GLU A 113 -10.20 -11.39 -1.74
CA GLU A 113 -10.78 -12.28 -2.76
C GLU A 113 -12.06 -12.87 -2.21
N GLN A 114 -13.12 -12.91 -3.01
CA GLN A 114 -14.31 -13.69 -2.70
C GLN A 114 -15.20 -13.91 -3.90
N PHE A 115 -15.89 -15.04 -3.93
CA PHE A 115 -16.93 -15.35 -4.93
C PHE A 115 -16.51 -15.07 -6.38
N GLY A 116 -15.22 -15.31 -6.68
CA GLY A 116 -14.64 -15.07 -8.01
C GLY A 116 -14.37 -13.62 -8.37
N PHE A 117 -14.48 -12.66 -7.45
CA PHE A 117 -14.08 -11.26 -7.64
C PHE A 117 -12.97 -10.82 -6.67
N ILE A 118 -12.28 -9.75 -7.07
CA ILE A 118 -11.21 -9.11 -6.31
C ILE A 118 -11.71 -7.76 -5.82
N GLN A 119 -11.51 -7.44 -4.55
CA GLN A 119 -11.83 -6.15 -3.98
C GLN A 119 -10.58 -5.42 -3.52
N GLU A 120 -10.51 -4.12 -3.82
CA GLU A 120 -9.59 -3.20 -3.17
C GLU A 120 -10.36 -2.08 -2.46
N HIS A 121 -9.90 -1.71 -1.27
CA HIS A 121 -10.45 -0.65 -0.46
C HIS A 121 -9.49 0.54 -0.40
N HIS A 122 -9.83 1.60 -1.13
CA HIS A 122 -9.02 2.80 -1.25
C HIS A 122 -9.73 4.00 -0.62
N PRO A 123 -9.62 4.22 0.71
CA PRO A 123 -10.16 5.42 1.32
C PRO A 123 -9.59 6.65 0.58
N TYR A 124 -10.48 7.46 -0.01
CA TYR A 124 -10.19 8.58 -0.93
C TYR A 124 -8.75 9.09 -0.81
N MET A 125 -7.89 8.66 -1.73
CA MET A 125 -6.45 8.90 -1.62
C MET A 125 -6.17 10.40 -1.60
N GLN A 126 -5.53 10.88 -0.53
CA GLN A 126 -5.16 12.28 -0.41
C GLN A 126 -4.35 12.75 -1.63
N PRO A 127 -4.54 13.99 -2.11
CA PRO A 127 -3.89 14.51 -3.33
C PRO A 127 -2.36 14.39 -3.33
N LEU A 128 -1.73 14.37 -2.15
CA LEU A 128 -0.28 14.24 -1.94
C LEU A 128 0.33 12.92 -2.44
N TYR A 129 -0.49 11.90 -2.72
CA TYR A 129 -0.03 10.58 -3.18
C TYR A 129 -0.33 10.29 -4.66
N LYS A 130 -0.96 11.21 -5.39
CA LYS A 130 -1.32 11.02 -6.81
C LYS A 130 -0.10 11.22 -7.71
N THR A 131 0.77 10.21 -7.74
CA THR A 131 1.81 10.10 -8.78
C THR A 131 1.22 9.67 -10.12
N ILE A 132 0.02 9.07 -10.12
CA ILE A 132 -0.75 8.69 -11.31
C ILE A 132 -2.24 9.02 -11.13
N PRO A 133 -2.97 9.30 -12.23
CA PRO A 133 -4.42 9.40 -12.21
C PRO A 133 -5.08 8.11 -11.68
N GLN A 134 -6.25 8.25 -11.06
CA GLN A 134 -6.98 7.13 -10.47
C GLN A 134 -7.40 6.08 -11.52
N GLU A 135 -7.86 6.54 -12.68
CA GLU A 135 -8.18 5.65 -13.82
C GLU A 135 -6.96 4.86 -14.29
N GLU A 136 -5.79 5.50 -14.31
CA GLU A 136 -4.52 4.86 -14.68
C GLU A 136 -4.13 3.80 -13.65
N TYR A 137 -4.28 4.10 -12.35
CA TYR A 137 -4.10 3.10 -11.28
C TYR A 137 -5.02 1.90 -11.53
N TYR A 138 -6.31 2.14 -11.75
CA TYR A 138 -7.30 1.07 -11.97
C TYR A 138 -6.99 0.22 -13.20
N ARG A 139 -6.56 0.84 -14.30
CA ARG A 139 -6.13 0.13 -15.51
C ARG A 139 -4.93 -0.77 -15.23
N GLN A 140 -3.90 -0.26 -14.55
CA GLN A 140 -2.72 -1.05 -14.19
C GLN A 140 -3.08 -2.23 -13.29
N ARG A 141 -3.96 -2.02 -12.31
CA ARG A 141 -4.46 -3.11 -11.43
C ARG A 141 -5.20 -4.18 -12.24
N ARG A 142 -6.04 -3.76 -13.18
CA ARG A 142 -6.78 -4.67 -14.07
C ARG A 142 -5.85 -5.48 -14.99
N GLU A 143 -4.86 -4.85 -15.60
CA GLU A 143 -3.84 -5.51 -16.44
C GLU A 143 -3.05 -6.58 -15.66
N ILE A 144 -2.71 -6.31 -14.40
CA ILE A 144 -2.07 -7.30 -13.53
C ILE A 144 -2.99 -8.50 -13.35
N LEU A 145 -4.26 -8.31 -13.01
CA LEU A 145 -5.19 -9.43 -12.83
C LEU A 145 -5.38 -10.22 -14.14
N ASP A 146 -5.55 -9.54 -15.26
CA ASP A 146 -5.80 -10.16 -16.56
C ASP A 146 -4.62 -11.00 -17.05
N SER A 147 -3.40 -10.52 -16.80
CA SER A 147 -2.16 -11.24 -17.13
C SER A 147 -1.85 -12.42 -16.18
N ASN A 148 -2.64 -12.62 -15.13
CA ASN A 148 -2.44 -13.66 -14.12
C ASN A 148 -3.67 -14.58 -13.94
N GLY A 149 -4.52 -14.71 -14.95
CA GLY A 149 -5.62 -15.68 -14.96
C GLY A 149 -6.94 -15.18 -14.39
N TYR A 150 -7.01 -13.93 -13.93
CA TYR A 150 -8.20 -13.33 -13.31
C TYR A 150 -9.07 -12.53 -14.31
N LYS A 151 -8.97 -12.79 -15.62
CA LYS A 151 -9.71 -12.05 -16.67
C LYS A 151 -11.22 -12.04 -16.46
N LYS A 152 -11.77 -13.11 -15.89
CA LYS A 152 -13.21 -13.24 -15.60
C LYS A 152 -13.60 -12.74 -14.21
N SER A 153 -12.63 -12.36 -13.38
CA SER A 153 -12.85 -11.89 -12.01
C SER A 153 -12.98 -10.38 -11.99
N PRO A 154 -14.16 -9.82 -11.65
CA PRO A 154 -14.33 -8.38 -11.52
C PRO A 154 -13.35 -7.78 -10.50
N LEU A 155 -12.85 -6.57 -10.77
CA LEU A 155 -12.15 -5.75 -9.79
C LEU A 155 -13.15 -4.72 -9.26
N ILE A 156 -13.50 -4.81 -7.99
CA ILE A 156 -14.42 -3.90 -7.32
C ILE A 156 -13.59 -3.00 -6.41
N ILE A 157 -13.80 -1.69 -6.54
CA ILE A 157 -13.10 -0.72 -5.70
C ILE A 157 -14.12 -0.03 -4.82
N THR A 158 -13.84 0.00 -3.52
CA THR A 158 -14.67 0.71 -2.54
C THR A 158 -13.85 1.83 -1.91
N GLU A 159 -14.38 3.05 -1.93
CA GLU A 159 -13.66 4.24 -1.48
C GLU A 159 -14.01 4.64 -0.04
N ASN A 160 -15.02 4.01 0.53
CA ASN A 160 -15.48 4.29 1.88
C ASN A 160 -16.25 3.09 2.46
N ARG A 161 -16.49 3.15 3.77
CA ARG A 161 -17.22 2.11 4.50
C ARG A 161 -18.63 1.90 3.94
N LYS A 162 -19.35 2.96 3.54
CA LYS A 162 -20.72 2.87 3.05
C LYS A 162 -20.81 2.06 1.75
N GLU A 163 -19.86 2.24 0.84
CA GLU A 163 -19.75 1.44 -0.39
C GLU A 163 -19.42 -0.02 -0.10
N ALA A 164 -18.47 -0.28 0.81
CA ALA A 164 -18.16 -1.64 1.26
C ALA A 164 -19.39 -2.32 1.88
N THR A 165 -20.16 -1.62 2.73
CA THR A 165 -21.41 -2.13 3.31
C THR A 165 -22.42 -2.47 2.23
N LYS A 166 -22.68 -1.56 1.28
CA LYS A 166 -23.62 -1.82 0.18
C LYS A 166 -23.22 -3.03 -0.65
N LEU A 167 -21.92 -3.17 -0.94
CA LEU A 167 -21.40 -4.33 -1.67
C LEU A 167 -21.69 -5.63 -0.92
N TYR A 168 -21.39 -5.68 0.38
CA TYR A 168 -21.56 -6.89 1.17
C TYR A 168 -23.03 -7.24 1.41
N GLU A 169 -23.90 -6.26 1.64
CA GLU A 169 -25.34 -6.50 1.74
C GLU A 169 -25.92 -7.02 0.42
N TRP A 170 -25.50 -6.44 -0.71
CA TRP A 170 -25.90 -6.94 -2.02
C TRP A 170 -25.44 -8.39 -2.26
N LEU A 171 -24.20 -8.73 -1.88
CA LEU A 171 -23.69 -10.10 -1.95
C LEU A 171 -24.47 -11.05 -1.04
N LYS A 172 -24.74 -10.65 0.19
CA LYS A 172 -25.52 -11.46 1.15
C LYS A 172 -26.88 -11.84 0.57
N GLN A 173 -27.56 -10.87 -0.05
CA GLN A 173 -28.84 -11.10 -0.73
C GLN A 173 -28.72 -12.04 -1.93
N LYS A 174 -27.68 -11.87 -2.75
CA LYS A 174 -27.47 -12.70 -3.95
C LYS A 174 -27.05 -14.13 -3.64
N LEU A 175 -26.32 -14.33 -2.56
CA LEU A 175 -25.81 -15.64 -2.15
C LEU A 175 -26.81 -16.43 -1.31
N GLY A 176 -27.95 -15.82 -0.92
CA GLY A 176 -28.94 -16.48 -0.08
C GLY A 176 -28.40 -16.84 1.31
N VAL A 177 -27.41 -16.08 1.81
CA VAL A 177 -26.89 -16.25 3.18
C VAL A 177 -27.94 -15.67 4.12
N VAL A 178 -28.97 -16.47 4.41
CA VAL A 178 -29.95 -16.22 5.46
C VAL A 178 -29.25 -16.53 6.78
N SER A 179 -29.12 -15.52 7.63
CA SER A 179 -28.61 -15.62 9.00
C SER A 179 -29.44 -16.59 9.83
#